data_AF-A0A7G5H7B1-F1
#
_entry.id   AF-A0A7G5H7B1-F1
#
_cell.length_a   1.000
_cell.length_b   1.000
_cell.length_c   1.000
_cell.angle_alpha   90.00
_cell.angle_beta   90.00
_cell.angle_gamma   90.00
#
_symmetry.space_group_name_H-M   'P 1'
#
loop_
_entity.id
_entity.type
_entity.pdbx_description
1 polymer ?
#
loop_
_entity_poly.entity_id
_entity_poly.type
_entity_poly.pdbx_seq_one_letter_code
_entity_poly.pdbx_strand_id
1 'polypeptide(L)' 'MDLLEGRTAEGLRDWLRAHPGVEVITRDCSGEYAWGAREGAPQAQQVADRWHLLQNLEQVVGLRPMVINDFVIYPLQR' A
#
# COMPACT_ATOMS: atom_id res chain seq x y z
N MET A 1 -1.10 -3.12 18.57
CA MET A 1 -0.83 -3.16 17.11
C MET A 1 -1.03 -4.60 16.71
N ASP A 2 -2.01 -4.87 15.87
CA ASP A 2 -2.27 -6.23 15.39
C ASP A 2 -1.50 -6.46 14.10
N LEU A 3 -0.84 -7.61 14.01
CA LEU A 3 -0.07 -8.00 12.83
C LEU A 3 -0.80 -9.13 12.12
N LEU A 4 -1.14 -8.93 10.85
CA LEU A 4 -1.65 -10.01 10.02
C LEU A 4 -0.53 -11.02 9.78
N GLU A 5 -0.77 -12.29 10.10
CA GLU A 5 0.17 -13.36 9.76
C GLU A 5 0.13 -13.62 8.25
N GLY A 6 1.29 -13.49 7.60
CA GLY A 6 1.42 -13.68 6.16
C GLY A 6 1.07 -12.45 5.33
N ARG A 7 1.00 -12.66 4.02
CA ARG A 7 0.85 -11.60 3.00
C ARG A 7 -0.13 -12.02 1.90
N THR A 8 -1.31 -12.51 2.29
CA THR A 8 -2.33 -13.02 1.36
C THR A 8 -3.58 -12.16 1.35
N ALA A 9 -4.26 -12.12 0.21
CA ALA A 9 -5.50 -11.38 0.07
C ALA A 9 -6.64 -12.00 0.88
N GLU A 10 -6.68 -13.33 0.97
CA GLU A 10 -7.63 -14.09 1.77
C GLU A 10 -7.45 -13.81 3.26
N GLY A 11 -6.20 -13.78 3.74
CA GLY A 11 -5.89 -13.45 5.12
C GLY A 11 -6.36 -12.03 5.47
N LEU A 12 -6.10 -11.06 4.59
CA LEU A 12 -6.59 -9.69 4.77
C LEU A 12 -8.12 -9.64 4.79
N ARG A 13 -8.78 -10.31 3.84
CA ARG A 13 -10.25 -10.36 3.77
C ARG A 13 -10.85 -10.88 5.09
N ASP A 14 -10.34 -12.01 5.58
CA ASP A 14 -10.89 -12.67 6.76
C ASP A 14 -10.63 -11.85 8.02
N TRP A 15 -9.47 -11.19 8.11
CA TRP A 15 -9.20 -10.25 9.18
C TRP A 15 -10.15 -9.05 9.14
N LEU A 16 -10.39 -8.43 7.98
CA LEU A 16 -11.31 -7.29 7.85
C LEU A 16 -12.75 -7.65 8.22
N ARG A 17 -13.21 -8.87 7.89
CA ARG A 17 -14.54 -9.37 8.31
C ARG A 17 -14.66 -9.53 9.82
N ALA A 18 -13.57 -9.92 10.49
CA ALA A 18 -13.52 -10.03 11.94
C ALA A 18 -13.39 -8.67 12.65
N HIS A 19 -13.05 -7.60 11.94
CA HIS A 19 -12.84 -6.25 12.48
C HIS A 19 -13.81 -5.25 11.83
N PRO A 20 -15.12 -5.34 12.13
CA PRO A 20 -16.10 -4.39 11.62
C PRO A 20 -15.80 -2.98 12.15
N GLY A 21 -15.80 -1.99 11.27
CA GLY A 21 -15.51 -0.59 11.62
C GLY A 21 -14.25 -0.02 10.96
N VAL A 22 -13.51 -0.81 10.18
CA VAL A 22 -12.48 -0.25 9.30
C VAL A 22 -13.14 0.63 8.24
N GLU A 23 -12.79 1.91 8.24
CA GLU A 23 -13.32 2.92 7.31
C GLU A 23 -12.31 3.33 6.22
N VAL A 24 -11.01 3.25 6.50
CA VAL A 24 -9.95 3.63 5.56
C VAL A 24 -8.87 2.55 5.54
N ILE A 25 -8.48 2.12 4.34
CA ILE A 25 -7.41 1.15 4.10
C ILE A 25 -6.34 1.84 3.26
N THR A 26 -5.19 2.12 3.88
CA THR A 26 -4.01 2.64 3.20
C THR A 26 -3.13 1.47 2.75
N ARG A 27 -2.86 1.37 1.45
CA ARG A 27 -2.18 0.21 0.84
C ARG A 27 -1.26 0.60 -0.31
N ASP A 28 -0.39 -0.34 -0.68
CA ASP A 28 0.42 -0.27 -1.90
C ASP A 28 -0.46 -0.33 -3.18
N CYS A 29 0.13 -0.52 -4.36
CA CYS A 29 -0.64 -0.68 -5.61
C CYS A 29 -0.94 -2.16 -5.96
N SER A 30 -0.76 -3.13 -5.04
CA SER A 30 -0.97 -4.56 -5.31
C SER A 30 -2.40 -4.91 -5.74
N GLY A 31 -2.60 -5.65 -6.82
CA GLY A 31 -3.95 -6.08 -7.22
C GLY A 31 -4.63 -6.98 -6.17
N GLU A 32 -3.85 -7.84 -5.53
CA GLU A 32 -4.32 -8.86 -4.60
C GLU A 32 -4.89 -8.25 -3.32
N TYR A 33 -4.18 -7.31 -2.70
CA TYR A 33 -4.69 -6.63 -1.50
C TYR A 33 -5.88 -5.71 -1.79
N ALA A 34 -5.97 -5.14 -3.01
CA ALA A 34 -7.15 -4.38 -3.39
C ALA A 34 -8.38 -5.28 -3.46
N TRP A 35 -8.23 -6.51 -3.95
CA TRP A 35 -9.29 -7.52 -3.96
C TRP A 35 -9.67 -7.94 -2.53
N GLY A 36 -8.69 -8.34 -1.70
CA GLY A 36 -8.95 -8.73 -0.31
C GLY A 36 -9.66 -7.64 0.50
N ALA A 37 -9.27 -6.37 0.30
CA ALA A 37 -9.92 -5.22 0.91
C ALA A 37 -11.38 -5.05 0.46
N ARG A 38 -11.67 -5.19 -0.84
CA ARG A 38 -13.04 -5.10 -1.37
C ARG A 38 -13.94 -6.19 -0.81
N GLU A 39 -13.44 -7.41 -0.70
CA GLU A 39 -14.20 -8.57 -0.21
C GLU A 39 -14.38 -8.59 1.31
N GLY A 40 -13.43 -7.98 2.04
CA GLY A 40 -13.39 -7.99 3.50
C GLY A 40 -14.07 -6.77 4.15
N ALA A 41 -13.97 -5.61 3.51
CA ALA A 41 -14.54 -4.35 3.99
C ALA A 41 -14.94 -3.46 2.79
N PRO A 42 -16.02 -3.81 2.05
CA PRO A 42 -16.46 -3.06 0.87
C PRO A 42 -16.84 -1.61 1.17
N GLN A 43 -17.18 -1.30 2.42
CA GLN A 43 -17.46 0.06 2.88
C GLN A 43 -16.19 0.92 3.07
N ALA A 44 -15.02 0.30 3.21
CA ALA A 44 -13.79 1.02 3.52
C ALA A 44 -13.23 1.71 2.27
N GLN A 45 -12.85 2.98 2.42
CA GLN A 45 -12.17 3.72 1.38
C GLN A 45 -10.73 3.22 1.23
N GLN A 46 -10.37 2.79 0.02
CA GLN A 46 -8.99 2.42 -0.29
C GLN A 46 -8.22 3.63 -0.77
N VAL A 47 -7.10 3.92 -0.11
CA VAL A 47 -6.20 5.03 -0.44
C VAL A 47 -4.81 4.49 -0.73
N ALA A 48 -4.16 5.07 -1.74
CA ALA A 48 -2.78 4.74 -2.05
C ALA A 48 -1.85 5.32 -0.97
N ASP A 49 -0.98 4.48 -0.43
CA ASP A 49 0.02 4.88 0.53
C ASP A 49 1.06 5.81 -0.11
N ARG A 50 1.35 6.94 0.54
CA ARG A 50 2.25 7.98 0.00
C ARG A 50 3.67 7.48 -0.23
N TRP A 51 4.17 6.62 0.66
CA TRP A 51 5.52 6.07 0.52
C TRP A 51 5.57 5.10 -0.67
N HIS A 52 4.58 4.21 -0.78
CA HIS A 52 4.48 3.30 -1.91
C HIS A 52 4.26 4.02 -3.25
N LEU A 53 3.57 5.16 -3.28
CA LEU A 53 3.43 5.97 -4.50
C LEU A 53 4.80 6.44 -5.03
N LEU A 54 5.67 6.93 -4.14
CA LEU A 54 7.02 7.37 -4.53
C LEU A 54 7.89 6.20 -4.97
N GLN A 55 7.85 5.08 -4.22
CA GLN A 55 8.60 3.87 -4.56
C GLN A 55 8.14 3.22 -5.86
N ASN A 56 6.83 3.16 -6.10
CA ASN A 56 6.29 2.62 -7.35
C ASN A 56 6.64 3.54 -8.53
N LEU A 57 6.58 4.86 -8.35
CA LEU A 57 7.00 5.81 -9.38
C LEU A 57 8.47 5.59 -9.74
N GLU A 58 9.37 5.54 -8.75
CA GLU A 58 10.80 5.24 -8.95
C GLU A 58 11.04 4.01 -9.82
N GLN A 59 10.35 2.92 -9.51
CA GLN A 59 10.46 1.67 -10.26
C GLN A 59 9.97 1.83 -11.71
N VAL A 60 8.82 2.49 -11.92
CA VAL A 60 8.22 2.67 -13.24
C VAL A 60 9.05 3.58 -14.14
N VAL A 61 9.55 4.69 -13.61
CA VAL A 61 10.34 5.66 -14.39
C VAL A 61 11.85 5.37 -14.38
N GLY A 62 12.28 4.31 -13.68
CA GLY A 62 13.69 3.93 -13.57
C GLY A 62 14.54 4.97 -12.86
N LEU A 63 13.94 5.78 -11.97
CA LEU A 63 14.68 6.77 -11.20
C LEU A 63 15.52 6.06 -10.14
N ARG A 64 16.76 6.51 -9.99
CA ARG A 64 17.62 6.18 -8.86
C ARG A 64 17.79 7.44 -8.03
N PRO A 65 16.92 7.69 -7.04
CA PRO A 65 17.09 8.85 -6.20
C PRO A 65 18.36 8.73 -5.37
N MET A 66 18.96 9.88 -5.08
CA MET A 66 19.99 9.97 -4.07
C MET A 66 19.31 10.19 -2.73
N VAL A 67 19.57 9.30 -1.78
CA VAL A 67 19.07 9.40 -0.41
C VAL A 67 20.17 9.98 0.47
N ILE A 68 19.91 11.13 1.10
CA ILE A 68 20.80 11.74 2.10
C ILE A 68 19.95 11.99 3.35
N ASN A 69 20.23 11.26 4.43
CA ASN A 69 19.41 11.28 5.65
C ASN A 69 17.91 11.09 5.30
N ASP A 70 17.03 11.97 5.78
CA ASP A 70 15.59 11.96 5.53
C ASP A 70 15.18 12.61 4.19
N PHE A 71 16.15 12.95 3.33
CA PHE A 71 15.90 13.59 2.03
C PHE A 71 16.05 12.58 0.89
N VAL A 72 15.03 12.55 0.02
CA VAL A 72 15.04 11.82 -1.26
C VAL A 72 15.15 12.85 -2.39
N ILE A 73 16.24 12.78 -3.15
CA ILE A 73 16.53 13.73 -4.24
C ILE A 73 16.45 13.00 -5.57
N TYR A 74 15.57 13.47 -6.46
CA TYR A 74 15.44 12.96 -7.82
C TYR A 74 16.31 13.78 -8.78
N PRO A 75 17.35 13.19 -9.39
CA PRO A 75 18.13 13.88 -10.40
C PRO A 75 17.27 14.07 -11.66
N LEU A 76 17.22 15.29 -12.19
CA LEU A 76 16.62 15.55 -13.51
C LEU A 76 17.46 14.84 -14.57
N GLN A 77 16.86 13.89 -15.29
CA GLN A 77 17.45 13.32 -16.50
C GLN A 77 17.47 14.42 -17.57
N ARG A 78 18.66 14.70 -18.13
CA ARG A 78 18.82 15.57 -19.30
C ARG A 78 18.47 14.83 -20.59
#